data_AF-G8DC55-F1
#
_entry.id   AF-G8DC55-F1
#
_cell.length_a   1.000
_cell.length_b   1.000
_cell.length_c   1.000
_cell.angle_alpha   90.00
_cell.angle_beta   90.00
_cell.angle_gamma   90.00
#
_symmetry.space_group_name_H-M   'P 1'
#
loop_
_entity.id
_entity.type
_entity.pdbx_description
1 polymer ?
#
loop_
_entity_poly.entity_id
_entity_poly.type
_entity_poly.pdbx_seq_one_letter_code
_entity_poly.pdbx_strand_id
1 'polypeptide(L)'
;MCSRVGCDLPARSRNYCATHARGWLRLYDGDRCDWSGCNEILAYDVWWQPRHLTGPSQGKLKKIDGRTMDTGQGRLSYCRWHEVEHLRPSPKIEALNRSRLGAGLVGQGDCWMPKESIPSHKNGAAKFAPEGSNGVLEWAYHRAVWDLLMGGHRQRQELDHLTGCQGGARCAAPFHLQPVTHAENMSRRRFRNEAKKAGNPFTPNRCGPPLNLQAVGSMEVQVFAVEFELPLP
;
A
#
# COMPACT_ATOMS: atom_id res chain seq x y z
N MET A 1 5.99 31.70 -36.58
CA MET A 1 6.86 32.53 -35.73
C MET A 1 6.65 32.07 -34.30
N CYS A 2 7.62 31.36 -33.72
CA CYS A 2 7.53 30.78 -32.38
C CYS A 2 8.65 31.40 -31.54
N SER A 3 8.29 32.21 -30.55
CA SER A 3 9.22 32.93 -29.68
C SER A 3 9.76 31.98 -28.61
N ARG A 4 11.08 31.83 -28.52
CA ARG A 4 11.75 31.15 -27.40
C ARG A 4 11.73 32.07 -26.19
N VAL A 5 11.05 31.68 -25.12
CA VAL A 5 11.28 32.21 -23.77
C VAL A 5 12.37 31.34 -23.14
N GLY A 6 13.55 31.93 -22.93
CA GLY A 6 14.66 31.28 -22.25
C GLY A 6 14.54 31.43 -20.75
N CYS A 7 14.62 30.32 -20.01
CA CYS A 7 14.94 30.33 -18.59
C CYS A 7 16.38 29.82 -18.44
N ASP A 8 17.27 30.70 -17.98
CA ASP A 8 18.65 30.36 -17.63
C ASP A 8 18.66 29.55 -16.33
N LEU A 9 19.12 28.30 -16.41
CA LEU A 9 19.50 27.50 -15.24
C LEU A 9 21.00 27.18 -15.31
N PRO A 10 21.74 27.25 -14.18
CA PRO A 10 23.18 27.05 -14.18
C PRO A 10 23.56 25.63 -14.60
N ALA A 11 24.52 25.55 -15.53
CA ALA A 11 25.03 24.31 -16.09
C ALA A 11 25.81 23.49 -15.07
N ARG A 12 25.14 22.63 -14.27
CA ARG A 12 25.77 21.56 -13.49
C ARG A 12 24.77 20.55 -12.90
N SER A 13 24.06 19.80 -13.76
CA SER A 13 23.52 18.47 -13.42
C SER A 13 22.93 17.81 -14.68
N ARG A 14 23.65 16.84 -15.24
CA ARG A 14 23.09 15.94 -16.26
C ARG A 14 22.45 14.77 -15.52
N ASN A 15 21.14 14.61 -15.72
CA ASN A 15 20.27 13.43 -15.55
C ASN A 15 19.01 13.77 -14.72
N TYR A 16 17.96 14.22 -15.40
CA TYR A 16 16.60 14.24 -14.86
C TYR A 16 15.77 13.15 -15.55
N CYS A 17 15.13 12.28 -14.77
CA CYS A 17 14.10 11.35 -15.24
C CYS A 17 12.73 11.91 -14.82
N ALA A 18 11.87 12.21 -15.78
CA ALA A 18 10.48 12.56 -15.53
C ALA A 18 9.62 11.28 -15.50
N THR A 19 8.79 11.12 -14.48
CA THR A 19 7.70 10.11 -14.46
C THR A 19 6.40 10.80 -14.09
N HIS A 20 5.42 10.77 -15.00
CA HIS A 20 4.07 11.29 -14.79
C HIS A 20 3.14 10.18 -14.28
N ALA A 21 2.54 10.40 -13.13
CA ALA A 21 1.29 9.77 -12.73
C ALA A 21 0.32 10.90 -12.35
N ARG A 22 -0.76 11.05 -13.11
CA ARG A 22 -1.90 11.96 -12.89
C ARG A 22 -1.55 13.30 -12.21
N GLY A 23 -1.13 14.30 -12.99
CA GLY A 23 -1.25 15.71 -12.62
C GLY A 23 -0.33 16.28 -11.53
N TRP A 24 0.66 15.54 -11.03
CA TRP A 24 1.64 16.09 -10.08
C TRP A 24 3.06 15.94 -10.63
N LEU A 25 3.75 17.06 -10.86
CA LEU A 25 5.16 17.07 -11.22
C LEU A 25 5.98 16.78 -9.94
N ARG A 26 6.78 15.73 -9.94
CA ARG A 26 7.68 15.40 -8.83
C ARG A 26 9.10 15.85 -9.19
N LEU A 27 9.57 16.93 -8.58
CA LEU A 27 10.97 17.31 -8.65
C LEU A 27 11.73 16.56 -7.54
N TYR A 28 12.78 15.84 -7.94
CA TYR A 28 13.73 15.25 -7.00
C TYR A 28 14.94 16.19 -6.91
N ASP A 29 15.09 16.85 -5.77
CA ASP A 29 16.35 17.39 -5.31
C ASP A 29 16.71 16.68 -4.00
N GLY A 30 18.00 16.46 -3.74
CA GLY A 30 18.50 15.58 -2.68
C GLY A 30 17.79 15.75 -1.33
N ASP A 31 17.35 14.63 -0.75
CA ASP A 31 16.90 14.40 0.63
C ASP A 31 15.84 15.34 1.26
N ARG A 32 15.15 16.22 0.50
CA ARG A 32 13.98 16.97 1.01
C ARG A 32 12.83 17.00 0.01
N CYS A 33 11.65 16.55 0.45
CA CYS A 33 10.39 16.77 -0.26
C CYS A 33 9.69 17.99 0.35
N ASP A 34 9.53 19.06 -0.43
CA ASP A 34 8.61 20.14 -0.12
C ASP A 34 7.44 20.12 -1.12
N TRP A 35 6.23 20.39 -0.62
CA TRP A 35 4.99 20.39 -1.40
C TRP A 35 4.47 21.82 -1.47
N SER A 36 4.90 22.60 -2.46
CA SER A 36 4.26 23.87 -2.81
C SER A 36 3.88 23.87 -4.29
N GLY A 37 2.69 24.44 -4.55
CA GLY A 37 1.82 24.07 -5.65
C GLY A 37 2.16 24.66 -7.01
N CYS A 38 1.65 24.00 -8.05
CA CYS A 38 1.38 24.56 -9.36
C CYS A 38 0.17 23.84 -9.95
N ASN A 39 -0.94 24.56 -10.09
CA ASN A 39 -2.11 24.17 -10.88
C ASN A 39 -1.83 24.56 -12.33
N GLU A 40 -1.71 23.58 -13.23
CA GLU A 40 -2.17 23.68 -14.62
C GLU A 40 -2.05 22.31 -15.30
N ILE A 41 -3.17 21.82 -15.83
CA ILE A 41 -3.34 20.50 -16.43
C ILE A 41 -3.15 20.63 -17.94
N LEU A 42 -2.17 19.93 -18.50
CA LEU A 42 -2.15 19.59 -19.93
C LEU A 42 -1.90 18.08 -20.09
N ALA A 43 -2.81 17.45 -20.83
CA ALA A 43 -2.85 16.01 -21.07
C ALA A 43 -1.98 15.62 -22.27
N TYR A 44 -1.10 14.62 -22.09
CA TYR A 44 -0.47 13.88 -23.18
C TYR A 44 -0.24 12.42 -22.77
N ASP A 45 -0.58 11.50 -23.68
CA ASP A 45 -0.39 10.05 -23.58
C ASP A 45 1.06 9.63 -23.86
N VAL A 46 1.67 8.86 -22.96
CA VAL A 46 2.92 8.13 -23.22
C VAL A 46 2.92 6.75 -22.55
N TRP A 47 3.20 5.73 -23.35
CA TRP A 47 3.39 4.33 -22.96
C TRP A 47 4.66 4.13 -22.12
N TRP A 48 4.56 3.38 -21.02
CA TRP A 48 5.69 3.04 -20.15
C TRP A 48 6.32 1.69 -20.51
N GLN A 49 7.66 1.62 -20.51
CA GLN A 49 8.43 0.36 -20.47
C GLN A 49 9.35 0.35 -19.23
N PRO A 50 9.42 -0.75 -18.47
CA PRO A 50 10.35 -0.87 -17.35
C PRO A 50 11.80 -0.97 -17.82
N ARG A 51 12.69 -0.14 -17.28
CA ARG A 51 14.13 -0.44 -17.29
C ARG A 51 14.45 -1.41 -16.16
N HIS A 52 15.02 -2.56 -16.50
CA HIS A 52 15.57 -3.53 -15.57
C HIS A 52 16.67 -2.90 -14.71
N LEU A 53 16.46 -2.82 -13.39
CA LEU A 53 17.52 -2.59 -12.41
C LEU A 53 18.01 -3.96 -11.91
N THR A 54 19.05 -4.50 -12.55
CA THR A 54 19.75 -5.70 -12.11
C THR A 54 20.74 -5.32 -11.00
N GLY A 55 20.30 -5.32 -9.75
CA GLY A 55 21.20 -5.42 -8.60
C GLY A 55 21.42 -6.89 -8.24
N PRO A 56 22.64 -7.34 -7.89
CA PRO A 56 22.90 -8.75 -7.60
C PRO A 56 22.19 -9.17 -6.31
N SER A 57 21.17 -10.01 -6.43
CA SER A 57 20.68 -10.85 -5.34
C SER A 57 21.72 -11.94 -5.07
N GLN A 58 22.16 -12.10 -3.82
CA GLN A 58 22.98 -13.24 -3.39
C GLN A 58 22.11 -14.50 -3.21
N GLY A 59 21.29 -14.82 -4.21
CA GLY A 59 20.42 -16.00 -4.22
C GLY A 59 21.13 -17.23 -4.78
N LYS A 60 20.87 -18.41 -4.19
CA LYS A 60 21.25 -19.68 -4.84
C LYS A 60 20.36 -19.85 -6.07
N LEU A 61 20.96 -20.00 -7.24
CA LEU A 61 20.25 -20.35 -8.48
C LEU A 61 19.93 -21.85 -8.46
N LYS A 62 18.67 -22.23 -8.70
CA LYS A 62 18.28 -23.63 -8.89
C LYS A 62 17.79 -23.80 -10.32
N LYS A 63 18.28 -24.83 -11.01
CA LYS A 63 17.79 -25.20 -12.34
C LYS A 63 16.59 -26.13 -12.19
N ILE A 64 15.48 -25.76 -12.82
CA ILE A 64 14.30 -26.61 -13.01
C ILE A 64 13.97 -26.52 -14.52
N ASP A 65 13.86 -27.67 -15.19
CA ASP A 65 13.52 -27.80 -16.62
C ASP A 65 14.36 -26.92 -17.56
N GLY A 66 15.68 -26.92 -17.36
CA GLY A 66 16.62 -26.17 -18.20
C GLY A 66 16.60 -24.65 -18.02
N ARG A 67 15.71 -24.10 -17.19
CA ARG A 67 15.66 -22.68 -16.84
C ARG A 67 16.35 -22.42 -15.51
N THR A 68 17.20 -21.41 -15.48
CA THR A 68 17.87 -20.95 -14.25
C THR A 68 16.93 -19.98 -13.55
N MET A 69 16.30 -20.40 -12.45
CA MET A 69 15.51 -19.49 -11.61
C MET A 69 16.34 -19.05 -10.41
N ASP A 70 16.34 -17.75 -10.11
CA ASP A 70 16.86 -17.25 -8.84
C ASP A 70 15.95 -17.76 -7.72
N THR A 71 16.43 -18.76 -6.98
CA THR A 71 15.75 -19.27 -5.78
C THR A 71 16.24 -18.56 -4.53
N GLY A 72 16.80 -17.37 -4.67
CA GLY A 72 17.07 -16.43 -3.60
C GLY A 72 15.82 -16.16 -2.78
N GLN A 73 15.53 -17.06 -1.85
CA GLN A 73 14.78 -16.84 -0.62
C GLN A 73 15.56 -15.89 0.30
N GLY A 74 16.26 -14.88 -0.26
CA GLY A 74 16.53 -13.69 0.50
C GLY A 74 15.16 -13.19 0.90
N ARG A 75 14.79 -13.40 2.17
CA ARG A 75 13.48 -13.04 2.75
C ARG A 75 13.05 -11.74 2.12
N LEU A 76 12.19 -11.82 1.10
CA LEU A 76 11.70 -10.65 0.39
C LEU A 76 10.82 -9.96 1.41
N SER A 77 11.44 -9.05 2.14
CA SER A 77 10.86 -8.34 3.25
C SER A 77 9.79 -7.44 2.66
N TYR A 78 8.58 -7.98 2.69
CA TYR A 78 7.31 -7.31 2.90
C TYR A 78 6.83 -6.26 1.88
N CYS A 79 7.64 -5.72 0.94
CA CYS A 79 7.23 -4.46 0.26
C CYS A 79 7.73 -4.14 -1.15
N ARG A 80 8.56 -4.93 -1.84
CA ARG A 80 9.37 -4.30 -2.92
C ARG A 80 8.84 -4.33 -4.35
N TRP A 81 8.10 -5.36 -4.76
CA TRP A 81 7.76 -5.57 -6.17
C TRP A 81 6.33 -6.04 -6.42
N HIS A 82 5.63 -6.53 -5.39
CA HIS A 82 4.34 -7.18 -5.58
C HIS A 82 3.14 -6.24 -5.44
N GLU A 83 3.31 -5.00 -4.95
CA GLU A 83 2.17 -4.32 -4.34
C GLU A 83 1.30 -3.46 -5.28
N VAL A 84 1.69 -3.17 -6.52
CA VAL A 84 0.88 -2.29 -7.40
C VAL A 84 0.41 -3.00 -8.66
N GLU A 85 1.28 -3.73 -9.35
CA GLU A 85 0.94 -4.32 -10.65
C GLU A 85 -0.10 -5.43 -10.58
N HIS A 86 -0.14 -6.21 -9.49
CA HIS A 86 -1.04 -7.35 -9.39
C HIS A 86 -2.48 -6.99 -9.02
N LEU A 87 -2.71 -5.87 -8.34
CA LEU A 87 -4.06 -5.43 -7.99
C LEU A 87 -4.70 -4.58 -9.10
N ARG A 88 -3.86 -3.87 -9.88
CA ARG A 88 -4.29 -2.90 -10.89
C ARG A 88 -3.64 -3.12 -12.26
N PRO A 89 -3.57 -4.35 -12.81
CA PRO A 89 -2.95 -4.57 -14.12
C PRO A 89 -3.75 -3.93 -15.27
N SER A 90 -5.05 -3.70 -15.05
CA SER A 90 -5.91 -2.91 -15.93
C SER A 90 -7.12 -2.39 -15.13
N PRO A 91 -7.83 -1.35 -15.62
CA PRO A 91 -9.04 -0.84 -14.96
C PRO A 91 -10.11 -1.92 -14.74
N LYS A 92 -10.24 -2.86 -15.68
CA LYS A 92 -11.18 -3.99 -15.56
C LYS A 92 -10.82 -4.92 -14.40
N ILE A 93 -9.55 -5.26 -14.26
CA ILE A 93 -9.09 -6.15 -13.18
C ILE A 93 -9.10 -5.44 -11.83
N GLU A 94 -8.77 -4.15 -11.78
CA GLU A 94 -8.89 -3.32 -10.59
C GLU A 94 -10.34 -3.29 -10.07
N ALA A 95 -11.32 -3.04 -10.96
CA ALA A 95 -12.74 -3.07 -10.60
C ALA A 95 -13.19 -4.44 -10.09
N LEU A 96 -12.72 -5.52 -10.72
CA LEU A 96 -13.03 -6.89 -10.30
C LEU A 96 -12.42 -7.20 -8.91
N ASN A 97 -11.18 -6.82 -8.67
CA ASN A 97 -10.52 -6.99 -7.37
C ASN A 97 -11.23 -6.17 -6.28
N ARG A 98 -11.59 -4.92 -6.56
CA ARG A 98 -12.38 -4.06 -5.66
C ARG A 98 -13.71 -4.73 -5.31
N SER A 99 -14.46 -5.20 -6.30
CA SER A 99 -15.74 -5.88 -6.10
C SER A 99 -15.61 -7.16 -5.27
N ARG A 100 -14.62 -8.01 -5.58
CA ARG A 100 -14.37 -9.26 -4.83
C ARG A 100 -13.96 -9.00 -3.38
N LEU A 101 -13.17 -7.97 -3.11
CA LEU A 101 -12.81 -7.58 -1.75
C LEU A 101 -14.03 -7.10 -0.98
N GLY A 102 -14.80 -6.17 -1.55
CA GLY A 102 -15.99 -5.62 -0.92
C GLY A 102 -17.01 -6.70 -0.58
N ALA A 103 -17.32 -7.57 -1.55
CA ALA A 103 -18.23 -8.70 -1.36
C ALA A 103 -17.75 -9.72 -0.31
N GLY A 104 -16.45 -9.76 0.00
CA GLY A 104 -15.85 -10.63 1.02
C GLY A 104 -15.81 -10.03 2.42
N LEU A 105 -16.21 -8.77 2.61
CA LEU A 105 -16.22 -8.09 3.89
C LEU A 105 -17.63 -8.06 4.51
N VAL A 106 -17.67 -7.91 5.83
CA VAL A 106 -18.84 -7.62 6.64
C VAL A 106 -18.48 -6.60 7.71
N GLY A 107 -19.43 -5.75 8.11
CA GLY A 107 -19.27 -4.84 9.24
C GLY A 107 -19.35 -5.58 10.58
N GLN A 108 -18.45 -5.25 11.51
CA GLN A 108 -18.55 -5.66 12.92
C GLN A 108 -18.11 -4.50 13.81
N GLY A 109 -19.07 -3.80 14.41
CA GLY A 109 -18.79 -2.49 15.02
C GLY A 109 -18.36 -1.50 13.94
N ASP A 110 -17.22 -0.85 14.11
CA ASP A 110 -16.56 -0.02 13.11
C ASP A 110 -15.53 -0.79 12.25
N CYS A 111 -15.34 -2.09 12.49
CA CYS A 111 -14.34 -2.90 11.77
C CYS A 111 -14.91 -3.50 10.48
N TRP A 112 -14.07 -3.59 9.44
CA TRP A 112 -14.37 -4.34 8.22
C TRP A 112 -13.73 -5.73 8.31
N MET A 113 -14.56 -6.74 8.51
CA MET A 113 -14.11 -8.09 8.81
C MET A 113 -14.31 -9.00 7.58
N PRO A 114 -13.28 -9.78 7.19
CA PRO A 114 -13.43 -10.84 6.20
C PRO A 114 -14.45 -11.86 6.69
N LYS A 115 -15.40 -12.23 5.81
CA LYS A 115 -16.36 -13.33 6.04
C LYS A 115 -15.62 -14.59 6.48
N GLU A 116 -16.23 -15.38 7.36
CA GLU A 116 -15.59 -16.56 7.96
C GLU A 116 -15.11 -17.61 6.94
N SER A 117 -15.74 -17.64 5.76
CA SER A 117 -15.37 -18.52 4.65
C SER A 117 -14.02 -18.16 4.00
N ILE A 118 -13.41 -17.03 4.35
CA ILE A 118 -12.15 -16.59 3.75
C ILE A 118 -10.96 -17.22 4.50
N PRO A 119 -10.07 -17.96 3.80
CA PRO A 119 -8.88 -18.55 4.41
C PRO A 119 -8.00 -17.53 5.12
N SER A 120 -7.33 -17.94 6.18
CA SER A 120 -6.41 -17.08 6.94
C SER A 120 -4.97 -17.61 6.89
N HIS A 121 -4.00 -16.69 6.94
CA HIS A 121 -2.60 -16.99 7.21
C HIS A 121 -2.42 -17.48 8.65
N LYS A 122 -1.29 -18.13 8.95
CA LYS A 122 -0.95 -18.62 10.30
C LYS A 122 -0.95 -17.53 11.38
N ASN A 123 -0.76 -16.26 10.99
CA ASN A 123 -0.80 -15.11 11.89
C ASN A 123 -2.21 -14.53 12.10
N GLY A 124 -3.26 -15.15 11.53
CA GLY A 124 -4.65 -14.72 11.64
C GLY A 124 -5.11 -13.69 10.62
N ALA A 125 -4.24 -13.18 9.74
CA ALA A 125 -4.66 -12.28 8.68
C ALA A 125 -5.41 -13.07 7.58
N ALA A 126 -6.57 -12.59 7.13
CA ALA A 126 -7.29 -13.21 6.02
C ALA A 126 -6.51 -13.05 4.70
N LYS A 127 -6.68 -14.03 3.81
CA LYS A 127 -6.01 -14.12 2.51
C LYS A 127 -6.88 -13.59 1.39
N PHE A 128 -6.28 -12.90 0.44
CA PHE A 128 -6.88 -12.48 -0.81
C PHE A 128 -5.99 -12.89 -1.98
N ALA A 129 -6.57 -13.51 -3.02
CA ALA A 129 -5.87 -13.84 -4.26
C ALA A 129 -6.41 -12.94 -5.38
N PRO A 130 -5.65 -11.90 -5.79
CA PRO A 130 -6.11 -10.95 -6.78
C PRO A 130 -6.17 -11.59 -8.17
N GLU A 131 -7.18 -11.17 -8.94
CA GLU A 131 -7.24 -11.46 -10.36
C GLU A 131 -6.06 -10.84 -11.10
N GLY A 132 -5.59 -11.52 -12.16
CA GLY A 132 -4.41 -11.09 -12.93
C GLY A 132 -3.06 -11.47 -12.31
N SER A 133 -3.04 -12.09 -11.13
CA SER A 133 -1.80 -12.61 -10.51
C SER A 133 -1.45 -14.05 -10.90
N ASN A 134 -2.17 -14.64 -11.87
CA ASN A 134 -2.13 -16.08 -12.20
C ASN A 134 -2.32 -17.00 -10.98
N GLY A 135 -2.94 -16.51 -9.90
CA GLY A 135 -3.15 -17.24 -8.65
C GLY A 135 -1.88 -17.50 -7.84
N VAL A 136 -0.74 -16.93 -8.21
CA VAL A 136 0.55 -17.24 -7.59
C VAL A 136 0.78 -16.45 -6.30
N LEU A 137 0.11 -15.31 -6.13
CA LEU A 137 0.40 -14.37 -5.04
C LEU A 137 -0.81 -14.18 -4.14
N GLU A 138 -0.74 -14.76 -2.94
CA GLU A 138 -1.69 -14.47 -1.86
C GLU A 138 -1.29 -13.21 -1.09
N TRP A 139 -2.29 -12.42 -0.74
CA TRP A 139 -2.15 -11.17 -0.01
C TRP A 139 -2.89 -11.20 1.31
N ALA A 140 -2.40 -10.44 2.29
CA ALA A 140 -3.22 -10.11 3.44
C ALA A 140 -4.37 -9.18 2.99
N TYR A 141 -5.60 -9.49 3.41
CA TYR A 141 -6.82 -8.79 2.99
C TYR A 141 -6.74 -7.28 3.21
N HIS A 142 -6.29 -6.87 4.41
CA HIS A 142 -6.16 -5.46 4.78
C HIS A 142 -5.13 -4.71 3.91
N ARG A 143 -4.11 -5.41 3.37
CA ARG A 143 -3.15 -4.80 2.44
C ARG A 143 -3.78 -4.58 1.08
N ALA A 144 -4.53 -5.56 0.58
CA ALA A 144 -5.21 -5.43 -0.71
C ALA A 144 -6.25 -4.30 -0.69
N VAL A 145 -7.02 -4.19 0.41
CA VAL A 145 -7.97 -3.09 0.61
C VAL A 145 -7.25 -1.74 0.71
N TRP A 146 -6.18 -1.66 1.52
CA TRP A 146 -5.38 -0.44 1.64
C TRP A 146 -4.81 0.00 0.28
N ASP A 147 -4.21 -0.93 -0.46
CA ASP A 147 -3.61 -0.59 -1.74
C ASP A 147 -4.64 0.00 -2.69
N LEU A 148 -5.78 -0.67 -2.89
CA LEU A 148 -6.83 -0.24 -3.81
C LEU A 148 -7.46 1.10 -3.42
N LEU A 149 -7.71 1.34 -2.13
CA LEU A 149 -8.47 2.52 -1.67
C LEU A 149 -7.60 3.71 -1.27
N MET A 150 -6.35 3.48 -0.86
CA MET A 150 -5.44 4.53 -0.37
C MET A 150 -4.23 4.76 -1.28
N GLY A 151 -4.11 4.02 -2.40
CA GLY A 151 -3.02 4.17 -3.36
C GLY A 151 -1.71 3.56 -2.88
N GLY A 152 -1.77 2.54 -2.03
CA GLY A 152 -0.61 1.85 -1.49
C GLY A 152 0.07 2.57 -0.33
N HIS A 153 1.27 2.12 0.04
CA HIS A 153 2.12 2.77 1.04
C HIS A 153 3.57 2.87 0.55
N ARG A 154 4.41 3.66 1.24
CA ARG A 154 5.81 3.80 0.82
C ARG A 154 6.56 2.49 0.99
N GLN A 155 7.60 2.33 0.17
CA GLN A 155 8.51 1.20 0.30
C GLN A 155 9.10 1.13 1.72
N ARG A 156 9.22 -0.08 2.28
CA ARG A 156 9.69 -0.37 3.66
C ARG A 156 8.75 0.11 4.78
N GLN A 157 7.52 0.52 4.45
CA GLN A 157 6.48 0.71 5.44
C GLN A 157 5.65 -0.57 5.61
N GLU A 158 5.09 -0.75 6.79
CA GLU A 158 4.15 -1.79 7.14
C GLU A 158 2.82 -1.15 7.53
N LEU A 159 1.73 -1.90 7.46
CA LEU A 159 0.44 -1.45 7.98
C LEU A 159 0.32 -1.89 9.44
N ASP A 160 0.26 -0.93 10.35
CA ASP A 160 -0.01 -1.13 11.78
C ASP A 160 -1.49 -0.92 12.05
N HIS A 161 -2.09 -1.85 12.80
CA HIS A 161 -3.45 -1.70 13.31
C HIS A 161 -3.47 -0.71 14.48
N LEU A 162 -4.31 0.30 14.34
CA LEU A 162 -4.48 1.40 15.29
C LEU A 162 -5.23 0.99 16.56
N THR A 163 -5.15 1.82 17.60
CA THR A 163 -5.63 1.47 18.95
C THR A 163 -7.15 1.34 19.07
N GLY A 164 -7.91 2.00 18.18
CA GLY A 164 -9.36 1.87 18.13
C GLY A 164 -9.83 0.57 17.47
N CYS A 165 -8.93 -0.18 16.82
CA CYS A 165 -9.30 -1.36 16.05
C CYS A 165 -9.61 -2.56 16.94
N GLN A 166 -10.88 -2.93 17.06
CA GLN A 166 -11.31 -4.11 17.82
C GLN A 166 -11.12 -5.43 17.03
N GLY A 167 -11.15 -5.36 15.70
CA GLY A 167 -10.99 -6.53 14.82
C GLY A 167 -9.55 -7.03 14.68
N GLY A 168 -8.56 -6.27 15.18
CA GLY A 168 -7.14 -6.63 15.16
C GLY A 168 -6.64 -7.02 13.77
N ALA A 169 -5.81 -8.06 13.69
CA ALA A 169 -5.14 -8.50 12.45
C ALA A 169 -6.10 -8.87 11.30
N ARG A 170 -7.39 -9.11 11.59
CA ARG A 170 -8.42 -9.43 10.61
C ARG A 170 -9.10 -8.19 10.03
N CYS A 171 -9.07 -7.05 10.73
CA CYS A 171 -9.71 -5.84 10.24
C CYS A 171 -9.01 -5.33 8.98
N ALA A 172 -9.79 -5.01 7.96
CA ALA A 172 -9.36 -4.47 6.68
C ALA A 172 -9.70 -2.99 6.48
N ALA A 173 -10.36 -2.34 7.44
CA ALA A 173 -10.78 -0.95 7.33
C ALA A 173 -9.56 0.00 7.26
N PRO A 174 -9.41 0.82 6.20
CA PRO A 174 -8.29 1.74 6.09
C PRO A 174 -8.19 2.73 7.27
N PHE A 175 -9.31 3.16 7.85
CA PHE A 175 -9.29 4.05 9.01
C PHE A 175 -8.80 3.40 10.32
N HIS A 176 -8.61 2.07 10.35
CA HIS A 176 -7.94 1.35 11.44
C HIS A 176 -6.49 1.00 11.14
N LEU A 177 -5.95 1.45 10.00
CA LEU A 177 -4.61 1.11 9.54
C LEU A 177 -3.77 2.37 9.38
N GLN A 178 -2.49 2.26 9.68
CA GLN A 178 -1.53 3.31 9.40
C GLN A 178 -0.23 2.74 8.80
N PRO A 179 0.24 3.29 7.68
CA PRO A 179 1.59 3.03 7.20
C PRO A 179 2.62 3.55 8.19
N VAL A 180 3.47 2.67 8.68
CA VAL A 180 4.53 2.97 9.63
C VAL A 180 5.81 2.26 9.23
N THR A 181 6.95 2.70 9.73
CA THR A 181 8.19 1.91 9.59
C THR A 181 8.12 0.63 10.43
N HIS A 182 8.92 -0.36 10.08
CA HIS A 182 9.06 -1.59 10.88
C HIS A 182 9.41 -1.30 12.36
N ALA A 183 10.33 -0.35 12.59
CA ALA A 183 10.76 0.03 13.93
C ALA A 183 9.59 0.61 14.76
N GLU A 184 8.77 1.48 14.16
CA GLU A 184 7.57 2.02 14.79
C GLU A 184 6.53 0.93 15.06
N ASN A 185 6.26 0.05 14.10
CA ASN A 185 5.32 -1.06 14.29
C ASN A 185 5.73 -1.95 15.47
N MET A 186 7.01 -2.32 15.55
CA MET A 186 7.55 -3.13 16.65
C MET A 186 7.47 -2.39 17.99
N SER A 187 7.76 -1.09 18.01
CA SER A 187 7.65 -0.24 19.20
C SER A 187 6.19 -0.18 19.72
N ARG A 188 5.23 0.13 18.83
CA ARG A 188 3.81 0.18 19.20
C ARG A 188 3.30 -1.17 19.66
N ARG A 189 3.67 -2.26 18.97
CA ARG A 189 3.32 -3.63 19.37
C ARG A 189 3.83 -3.96 20.76
N ARG A 190 5.06 -3.57 21.09
CA ARG A 190 5.62 -3.74 22.44
C ARG A 190 4.79 -3.00 23.48
N PHE A 191 4.48 -1.71 23.25
CA PHE A 191 3.67 -0.94 24.20
C PHE A 191 2.26 -1.49 24.38
N ARG A 192 1.61 -1.93 23.30
CA ARG A 192 0.30 -2.60 23.38
C ARG A 192 0.36 -3.88 24.22
N ASN A 193 1.40 -4.70 24.05
CA ASN A 193 1.60 -5.91 24.84
C ASN A 193 1.85 -5.60 26.33
N GLU A 194 2.67 -4.58 26.63
CA GLU A 194 2.93 -4.12 27.99
C GLU A 194 1.66 -3.59 28.66
N ALA A 195 0.88 -2.76 27.97
CA ALA A 195 -0.41 -2.24 28.46
C ALA A 195 -1.39 -3.38 28.73
N LYS A 196 -1.51 -4.35 27.81
CA LYS A 196 -2.34 -5.54 27.99
C LYS A 196 -1.93 -6.36 29.21
N LYS A 197 -0.63 -6.55 29.43
CA LYS A 197 -0.11 -7.29 30.60
C LYS A 197 -0.38 -6.54 31.91
N ALA A 198 -0.33 -5.21 31.89
CA ALA A 198 -0.58 -4.37 33.05
C ALA A 198 -2.08 -4.13 33.34
N GLY A 199 -2.99 -4.52 32.44
CA GLY A 199 -4.41 -4.18 32.54
C GLY A 199 -4.70 -2.69 32.31
N ASN A 200 -3.77 -1.96 31.69
CA ASN A 200 -3.89 -0.53 31.46
C ASN A 200 -4.53 -0.24 30.09
N PRO A 201 -5.29 0.86 29.96
CA PRO A 201 -5.80 1.29 28.66
C PRO A 201 -4.66 1.64 27.70
N PHE A 202 -4.89 1.46 26.40
CA PHE A 202 -3.93 1.89 25.38
C PHE A 202 -3.82 3.42 25.36
N THR A 203 -2.60 3.93 25.43
CA THR A 203 -2.35 5.37 25.31
C THR A 203 -2.05 5.70 23.84
N PRO A 204 -2.81 6.62 23.20
CA PRO A 204 -2.60 6.95 21.80
C PRO A 204 -1.17 7.39 21.46
N ASN A 205 -0.54 8.12 22.38
CA ASN A 205 0.82 8.63 22.21
C ASN A 205 1.90 7.54 22.05
N ARG A 206 1.65 6.31 22.52
CA ARG A 206 2.62 5.19 22.43
C ARG A 206 2.16 4.07 21.52
N CYS A 207 0.86 3.88 21.40
CA CYS A 207 0.28 2.74 20.69
C CYS A 207 -0.27 3.13 19.29
N GLY A 208 -0.24 4.41 18.95
CA GLY A 208 -0.83 4.97 17.73
C GLY A 208 -2.21 5.60 18.01
N PRO A 209 -2.67 6.53 17.15
CA PRO A 209 -3.99 7.14 17.28
C PRO A 209 -5.11 6.08 17.24
N PRO A 210 -6.34 6.41 17.67
CA PRO A 210 -7.46 5.47 17.59
C PRO A 210 -7.91 5.23 16.14
N LEU A 211 -7.84 6.27 15.29
CA LEU A 211 -8.29 6.27 13.90
C LEU A 211 -7.28 6.98 13.00
N ASN A 212 -7.25 6.58 11.74
CA ASN A 212 -6.58 7.28 10.66
C ASN A 212 -7.57 8.24 9.99
N LEU A 213 -7.57 9.50 10.42
CA LEU A 213 -8.50 10.52 9.94
C LEU A 213 -8.36 10.81 8.43
N GLN A 214 -7.18 10.60 7.85
CA GLN A 214 -6.99 10.73 6.41
C GLN A 214 -7.82 9.68 5.64
N ALA A 215 -7.86 8.45 6.14
CA ALA A 215 -8.66 7.39 5.55
C ALA A 215 -10.16 7.61 5.77
N VAL A 216 -10.56 8.15 6.93
CA VAL A 216 -11.97 8.54 7.18
C VAL A 216 -12.44 9.60 6.16
N GLY A 217 -11.61 10.60 5.88
CA GLY A 217 -11.90 11.65 4.90
C GLY A 217 -11.72 11.25 3.43
N SER A 218 -11.27 10.03 3.14
CA SER A 218 -11.01 9.60 1.76
C SER A 218 -12.31 9.27 1.02
N MET A 219 -12.55 9.93 -0.10
CA MET A 219 -13.71 9.68 -0.96
C MET A 219 -13.78 8.22 -1.42
N GLU A 220 -12.64 7.61 -1.78
CA GLU A 220 -12.61 6.21 -2.22
C GLU A 220 -13.03 5.25 -1.10
N VAL A 221 -12.62 5.53 0.14
CA VAL A 221 -13.02 4.74 1.31
C VAL A 221 -14.51 4.88 1.58
N GLN A 222 -15.03 6.11 1.52
CA GLN A 222 -16.46 6.38 1.74
C GLN A 222 -17.35 5.74 0.67
N VAL A 223 -17.00 5.90 -0.61
CA VAL A 223 -17.73 5.28 -1.72
C VAL A 223 -17.72 3.77 -1.61
N PHE A 224 -16.55 3.17 -1.32
CA PHE A 224 -16.44 1.73 -1.11
C PHE A 224 -17.27 1.26 0.08
N ALA A 225 -17.27 2.00 1.18
CA ALA A 225 -18.07 1.66 2.35
C ALA A 225 -19.57 1.65 2.04
N VAL A 226 -20.06 2.68 1.36
CA VAL A 226 -21.47 2.78 0.93
C VAL A 226 -21.83 1.66 -0.05
N GLU A 227 -20.98 1.39 -1.04
CA GLU A 227 -21.18 0.37 -2.07
C GLU A 227 -21.36 -1.04 -1.49
N PHE A 228 -20.67 -1.35 -0.39
CA PHE A 228 -20.69 -2.68 0.25
C PHE A 228 -21.35 -2.68 1.63
N GLU A 229 -22.10 -1.63 1.98
CA GLU A 229 -22.81 -1.50 3.27
C GLU A 229 -21.88 -1.70 4.49
N LEU A 230 -20.66 -1.20 4.41
CA LEU A 230 -19.65 -1.30 5.46
C LEU A 230 -19.71 -0.08 6.40
N PRO A 231 -19.49 -0.26 7.71
CA PRO A 231 -19.56 0.82 8.67
C PRO A 231 -18.41 1.82 8.49
N LEU A 232 -18.70 3.10 8.76
CA LEU A 232 -17.70 4.15 8.95
C LEU A 232 -17.71 4.55 10.44
N PRO A 233 -16.58 5.06 10.98
CA PRO A 233 -16.49 5.46 12.39
C PRO A 233 -17.32 6.70 12.74
#